data_AF-A0AA97MK31-F1
#
_entry.id   AF-A0AA97MK31-F1
#
_cell.length_a   1.000
_cell.length_b   1.000
_cell.length_c   1.000
_cell.angle_alpha   90.00
_cell.angle_beta   90.00
_cell.angle_gamma   90.00
#
_symmetry.space_group_name_H-M   'P 1'
#
loop_
_entity.id
_entity.type
_entity.pdbx_description
1 polymer ?
#
loop_
_entity_poly.entity_id
_entity_poly.type
_entity_poly.pdbx_seq_one_letter_code
_entity_poly.pdbx_strand_id
1 'polypeptide(L)'
;VFGKDINLILVLNNLSSDRKTVKVAMSASTILYTRRTVAEILKAATSVDLGPKQGKHIRVKIPYTHYGKYLTTDKRIQVTALCEVMHMHGLKLLVEKTIILEDANIIIKLPRRVVVNKAVTLEISYANPLPEPVSRCVLLVTLMNQQVKINLARLAPRERSKIYFEFTPRRVGPLQLQVDFSCDKFSHVKGFVTIAVAPA
;
A
#
# COMPACT_ATOMS: atom_id res chain seq x y z
N VAL A 1 2.03 -3.20 -2.99
CA VAL A 1 0.84 -2.64 -3.65
C VAL A 1 -0.42 -3.30 -3.12
N PHE A 2 -1.40 -2.50 -2.71
CA PHE A 2 -2.69 -2.98 -2.25
C PHE A 2 -3.43 -3.80 -3.33
N GLY A 3 -4.19 -4.83 -2.92
CA GLY A 3 -4.91 -5.72 -3.81
C GLY A 3 -4.06 -6.82 -4.45
N LYS A 4 -2.76 -6.92 -4.13
CA LYS A 4 -1.88 -8.00 -4.60
C LYS A 4 -1.49 -8.95 -3.47
N ASP A 5 -1.16 -10.18 -3.80
CA ASP A 5 -0.56 -11.10 -2.84
C ASP A 5 0.80 -10.57 -2.35
N ILE A 6 1.09 -10.77 -1.08
CA ILE A 6 2.36 -10.39 -0.46
C ILE A 6 3.21 -11.65 -0.39
N ASN A 7 4.45 -11.56 -0.88
CA ASN A 7 5.42 -12.65 -0.83
C ASN A 7 6.63 -12.19 -0.02
N LEU A 8 6.99 -12.96 0.99
CA LEU A 8 8.11 -12.69 1.90
C LEU A 8 9.02 -13.91 1.96
N ILE A 9 10.27 -13.66 2.33
CA ILE A 9 11.26 -14.70 2.58
C ILE A 9 11.84 -14.46 3.96
N LEU A 10 11.70 -15.43 4.85
CA LEU A 10 12.48 -15.51 6.08
C LEU A 10 13.77 -16.25 5.78
N VAL A 11 14.90 -15.59 6.03
CA VAL A 11 16.24 -16.15 5.83
C VAL A 11 16.79 -16.57 7.19
N LEU A 12 17.10 -17.85 7.34
CA LEU A 12 17.75 -18.40 8.53
C LEU A 12 19.17 -18.80 8.17
N ASN A 13 20.16 -18.26 8.88
CA ASN A 13 21.57 -18.57 8.68
C ASN A 13 22.14 -19.19 9.96
N ASN A 14 22.63 -20.41 9.85
CA ASN A 14 23.42 -21.02 10.90
C ASN A 14 24.87 -20.59 10.74
N LEU A 15 25.36 -19.76 11.66
CA LEU A 15 26.75 -19.28 11.64
C LEU A 15 27.70 -20.15 12.47
N SER A 16 27.21 -21.18 13.17
CA SER A 16 28.06 -22.10 13.93
C SER A 16 28.53 -23.29 13.10
N SER A 17 29.45 -24.05 13.69
CA SER A 17 29.95 -25.31 13.12
C SER A 17 29.08 -26.52 13.48
N ASP A 18 28.14 -26.38 14.42
CA ASP A 18 27.20 -27.44 14.78
C ASP A 18 25.91 -27.36 13.97
N ARG A 19 25.26 -28.52 13.77
CA ARG A 19 23.91 -28.60 13.20
C ARG A 19 22.88 -28.07 14.20
N LYS A 20 21.87 -27.35 13.70
CA LYS A 20 20.75 -26.83 14.51
C LYS A 20 19.42 -27.20 13.89
N THR A 21 18.47 -27.64 14.72
CA THR A 21 17.06 -27.73 14.31
C THR A 21 16.34 -26.53 14.89
N VAL A 22 15.64 -25.76 14.05
CA VAL A 22 14.96 -24.52 14.43
C VAL A 22 13.46 -24.71 14.25
N LYS A 23 12.67 -24.50 15.31
CA LYS A 23 11.21 -24.35 15.21
C LYS A 23 10.89 -22.90 14.91
N VAL A 24 10.06 -22.67 13.91
CA VAL A 24 9.68 -21.33 13.46
C VAL A 24 8.18 -21.21 13.55
N ALA A 25 7.70 -20.29 14.39
CA ALA A 25 6.29 -19.91 14.46
C ALA A 25 6.14 -18.51 13.86
N MET A 26 5.36 -18.39 12.79
CA MET A 26 5.10 -17.15 12.08
C MET A 26 3.66 -16.71 12.27
N SER A 27 3.45 -15.42 12.43
CA SER A 27 2.12 -14.82 12.33
C SER A 27 2.17 -13.57 11.47
N ALA A 28 1.05 -13.25 10.84
CA ALA A 28 0.84 -11.96 10.22
C ALA A 28 -0.49 -11.39 10.70
N SER A 29 -0.50 -10.08 10.95
CA SER A 29 -1.66 -9.35 11.44
C SER A 29 -1.80 -8.02 10.74
N THR A 30 -3.03 -7.59 10.44
CA THR A 30 -3.28 -6.19 10.11
C THR A 30 -3.19 -5.36 11.38
N ILE A 31 -2.55 -4.20 11.29
CA ILE A 31 -2.31 -3.33 12.46
C ILE A 31 -2.66 -1.88 12.13
N LEU A 32 -2.96 -1.10 13.17
CA LEU A 32 -3.01 0.35 13.07
C LEU A 32 -1.60 0.96 13.07
N TYR A 33 -1.47 2.25 12.74
CA TYR A 33 -0.20 2.98 12.87
C TYR A 33 0.33 2.97 14.32
N THR A 34 -0.57 2.87 15.30
CA THR A 34 -0.27 2.72 16.74
C THR A 34 0.23 1.32 17.13
N ARG A 35 0.39 0.40 16.15
CA ARG A 35 0.74 -1.01 16.32
C ARG A 35 -0.30 -1.86 17.04
N ARG A 36 -1.51 -1.34 17.29
CA ARG A 36 -2.62 -2.16 17.77
C ARG A 36 -3.04 -3.15 16.69
N THR A 37 -3.09 -4.43 17.05
CA THR A 37 -3.60 -5.50 16.18
C THR A 37 -5.09 -5.31 15.90
N VAL A 38 -5.46 -5.43 14.63
CA VAL A 38 -6.83 -5.42 14.15
C VAL A 38 -7.33 -6.84 13.94
N ALA A 39 -6.59 -7.66 13.18
CA ALA A 39 -6.88 -9.08 12.99
C ALA A 39 -5.60 -9.87 12.68
N GLU A 40 -5.52 -11.11 13.19
CA GLU A 40 -4.56 -12.11 12.72
C GLU A 40 -5.06 -12.66 11.37
N ILE A 41 -4.20 -12.58 10.34
CA ILE A 41 -4.52 -12.92 8.94
C ILE A 41 -3.74 -14.15 8.44
N LEU A 42 -2.73 -14.56 9.19
CA LEU A 42 -1.92 -15.75 8.91
C LEU A 42 -1.32 -16.26 10.22
N LYS A 43 -1.33 -17.59 10.38
CA LYS A 43 -0.53 -18.28 11.39
C LYS A 43 0.07 -19.54 10.74
N ALA A 44 1.35 -19.74 10.91
CA ALA A 44 2.06 -20.87 10.35
C ALA A 44 3.17 -21.33 11.29
N ALA A 45 3.46 -22.63 11.31
CA ALA A 45 4.58 -23.18 12.05
C ALA A 45 5.32 -24.19 11.18
N THR A 46 6.63 -24.23 11.30
CA THR A 46 7.48 -25.21 10.60
C THR A 46 8.74 -25.51 11.41
N SER A 47 9.45 -26.56 11.03
CA SER A 47 10.76 -26.89 11.59
C SER A 47 11.77 -27.02 10.46
N VAL A 48 12.97 -26.46 10.68
CA VAL A 48 14.03 -26.42 9.69
C VAL A 48 15.33 -26.89 10.31
N ASP A 49 15.91 -27.95 9.73
CA ASP A 49 17.28 -28.36 10.00
C ASP A 49 18.27 -27.49 9.23
N LEU A 50 19.26 -26.93 9.93
CA LEU A 50 20.36 -26.16 9.38
C LEU A 50 21.68 -26.88 9.69
N GLY A 51 22.39 -27.29 8.65
CA GLY A 51 23.76 -27.79 8.77
C GLY A 51 24.75 -26.71 9.21
N PRO A 52 26.01 -27.09 9.47
CA PRO A 52 27.09 -26.15 9.76
C PRO A 52 27.21 -25.09 8.67
N LYS A 53 27.32 -23.82 9.05
CA LYS A 53 27.48 -22.69 8.09
C LYS A 53 26.39 -22.60 6.99
N GLN A 54 25.23 -23.24 7.18
CA GLN A 54 24.17 -23.33 6.16
C GLN A 54 23.11 -22.23 6.34
N GLY A 55 22.65 -21.67 5.22
CA GLY A 55 21.44 -20.84 5.15
C GLY A 55 20.25 -21.59 4.53
N LYS A 56 19.02 -21.33 5.01
CA LYS A 56 17.78 -21.79 4.38
C LYS A 56 16.75 -20.67 4.31
N HIS A 57 15.87 -20.76 3.31
CA HIS A 57 14.81 -19.79 3.05
C HIS A 57 13.44 -20.41 3.31
N ILE A 58 12.61 -19.69 4.06
CA ILE A 58 11.20 -20.04 4.26
C ILE A 58 10.37 -19.00 3.52
N ARG A 59 9.65 -19.45 2.48
CA ARG A 59 8.75 -18.59 1.72
C ARG A 59 7.43 -18.44 2.46
N VAL A 60 6.95 -17.20 2.59
CA VAL A 60 5.67 -16.88 3.21
C VAL A 60 4.84 -16.12 2.18
N LYS A 61 3.67 -16.66 1.85
CA LYS A 61 2.70 -16.01 0.97
C LYS A 61 1.49 -15.59 1.80
N ILE A 62 1.11 -14.32 1.70
CA ILE A 62 -0.11 -13.76 2.31
C ILE A 62 -1.02 -13.31 1.16
N PRO A 63 -2.02 -14.13 0.78
CA PRO A 63 -2.96 -13.79 -0.27
C PRO A 63 -3.78 -12.54 0.06
N TYR A 64 -4.18 -11.78 -0.97
CA TYR A 64 -5.09 -10.64 -0.79
C TYR A 64 -6.38 -11.01 -0.03
N THR A 65 -6.93 -12.19 -0.32
CA THR A 65 -8.14 -12.70 0.33
C THR A 65 -8.02 -12.87 1.83
N HIS A 66 -6.80 -13.00 2.38
CA HIS A 66 -6.58 -13.14 3.82
C HIS A 66 -6.63 -11.79 4.54
N TYR A 67 -6.13 -10.73 3.91
CA TYR A 67 -5.95 -9.44 4.57
C TYR A 67 -6.91 -8.35 4.09
N GLY A 68 -7.47 -8.46 2.89
CA GLY A 68 -8.22 -7.38 2.23
C GLY A 68 -9.37 -6.83 3.07
N LYS A 69 -10.15 -7.70 3.73
CA LYS A 69 -11.29 -7.32 4.56
C LYS A 69 -10.91 -6.73 5.93
N TYR A 70 -9.66 -6.91 6.37
CA TYR A 70 -9.18 -6.47 7.69
C TYR A 70 -8.18 -5.32 7.60
N LEU A 71 -7.85 -4.88 6.38
CA LEU A 71 -6.89 -3.82 6.16
C LEU A 71 -7.54 -2.47 6.49
N THR A 72 -6.88 -1.70 7.34
CA THR A 72 -7.33 -0.34 7.68
C THR A 72 -6.79 0.68 6.69
N THR A 73 -7.21 1.94 6.86
CA THR A 73 -6.68 3.07 6.08
C THR A 73 -5.17 3.25 6.24
N ASP A 74 -4.59 2.76 7.34
CA ASP A 74 -3.14 2.76 7.59
C ASP A 74 -2.37 1.79 6.68
N LYS A 75 -3.06 0.81 6.06
CA LYS A 75 -2.51 -0.13 5.09
C LYS A 75 -1.30 -0.92 5.61
N ARG A 76 -1.29 -1.20 6.92
CA ARG A 76 -0.18 -1.86 7.63
C ARG A 76 -0.46 -3.31 7.96
N ILE A 77 0.54 -4.15 7.70
CA ILE A 77 0.58 -5.55 8.11
C ILE A 77 1.88 -5.78 8.87
N GLN A 78 1.78 -6.32 10.08
CA GLN A 78 2.93 -6.79 10.85
C GLN A 78 3.09 -8.28 10.63
N VAL A 79 4.30 -8.71 10.32
CA VAL A 79 4.69 -10.11 10.23
C VAL A 79 5.73 -10.38 11.30
N THR A 80 5.51 -11.42 12.09
CA THR A 80 6.44 -11.86 13.11
C THR A 80 6.86 -13.30 12.86
N ALA A 81 8.10 -13.62 13.22
CA ALA A 81 8.64 -14.97 13.20
C ALA A 81 9.41 -15.21 14.50
N LEU A 82 8.89 -16.09 15.35
CA LEU A 82 9.56 -16.59 16.53
C LEU A 82 10.32 -17.87 16.16
N CYS A 83 11.64 -17.83 16.26
CA CYS A 83 12.54 -18.92 15.93
C CYS A 83 13.17 -19.46 17.21
N GLU A 84 12.92 -20.73 17.53
CA GLU A 84 13.44 -21.42 18.71
C GLU A 84 14.43 -22.50 18.27
N VAL A 85 15.67 -22.43 18.75
CA VAL A 85 16.69 -23.45 18.47
C VAL A 85 16.47 -24.62 19.42
N MET A 86 16.19 -25.80 18.85
CA MET A 86 15.97 -27.01 19.63
C MET A 86 17.28 -27.47 20.31
N HIS A 87 17.14 -28.11 21.47
CA HIS A 87 18.26 -28.65 22.27
C HIS A 87 19.27 -27.60 22.77
N MET A 88 18.97 -26.32 22.62
CA MET A 88 19.73 -25.21 23.17
C MET A 88 18.78 -24.36 24.03
N HIS A 89 18.78 -24.63 25.33
CA HIS A 89 17.79 -24.07 26.26
C HIS A 89 17.74 -22.54 26.18
N GLY A 90 16.56 -22.00 25.90
CA GLY A 90 16.27 -20.56 25.96
C GLY A 90 16.67 -19.75 24.74
N LEU A 91 17.32 -20.32 23.71
CA LEU A 91 17.73 -19.54 22.55
C LEU A 91 16.56 -19.32 21.58
N LYS A 92 15.91 -18.16 21.73
CA LYS A 92 14.78 -17.69 20.91
C LYS A 92 15.15 -16.40 20.20
N LEU A 93 14.80 -16.30 18.93
CA LEU A 93 14.96 -15.11 18.11
C LEU A 93 13.58 -14.66 17.64
N LEU A 94 13.28 -13.38 17.80
CA LEU A 94 12.08 -12.77 17.25
C LEU A 94 12.49 -11.86 16.09
N VAL A 95 11.88 -12.10 14.93
CA VAL A 95 12.01 -11.22 13.76
C VAL A 95 10.66 -10.58 13.52
N GLU A 96 10.64 -9.26 13.39
CA GLU A 96 9.44 -8.49 13.08
C GLU A 96 9.64 -7.64 11.83
N LYS A 97 8.64 -7.62 10.97
CA LYS A 97 8.59 -6.74 9.80
C LYS A 97 7.22 -6.11 9.68
N THR A 98 7.17 -4.78 9.71
CA THR A 98 5.97 -4.04 9.30
C THR A 98 6.04 -3.73 7.81
N ILE A 99 4.96 -4.02 7.10
CA ILE A 99 4.76 -3.79 5.68
C ILE A 99 3.68 -2.73 5.54
N ILE A 100 3.97 -1.67 4.79
CA ILE A 100 2.99 -0.65 4.39
C ILE A 100 2.68 -0.89 2.92
N LEU A 101 1.41 -1.10 2.59
CA LEU A 101 0.99 -1.32 1.21
C LEU A 101 0.87 0.01 0.48
N GLU A 102 1.58 0.12 -0.64
CA GLU A 102 1.45 1.25 -1.57
C GLU A 102 0.06 1.31 -2.22
N ASP A 103 -0.38 2.53 -2.47
CA ASP A 103 -1.64 2.86 -3.11
C ASP A 103 -1.64 2.70 -4.63
N ALA A 104 -2.85 2.69 -5.21
CA ALA A 104 -3.01 2.82 -6.66
C ALA A 104 -2.53 4.21 -7.12
N ASN A 105 -1.77 4.28 -8.21
CA ASN A 105 -1.30 5.56 -8.71
C ASN A 105 -2.44 6.38 -9.35
N ILE A 106 -2.71 7.56 -8.78
CA ILE A 106 -3.36 8.68 -9.46
C ILE A 106 -2.33 9.30 -10.42
N ILE A 107 -2.73 9.54 -11.66
CA ILE A 107 -1.89 10.20 -12.66
C ILE A 107 -2.58 11.50 -13.06
N ILE A 108 -1.90 12.63 -12.91
CA ILE A 108 -2.39 13.95 -13.29
C ILE A 108 -1.55 14.44 -14.47
N LYS A 109 -2.17 14.62 -15.65
CA LYS A 109 -1.49 15.17 -16.82
C LYS A 109 -1.85 16.62 -17.00
N LEU A 110 -0.83 17.47 -16.97
CA LEU A 110 -0.96 18.90 -17.17
C LEU A 110 -0.70 19.29 -18.63
N PRO A 111 -1.31 20.37 -19.13
CA PRO A 111 -0.89 20.97 -20.38
C PRO A 111 0.51 21.58 -20.25
N ARG A 112 1.19 21.73 -21.39
CA ARG A 112 2.59 22.21 -21.46
C ARG A 112 2.79 23.60 -20.83
N ARG A 113 1.80 24.48 -20.95
CA ARG A 113 1.82 25.83 -20.38
C ARG A 113 0.48 26.15 -19.75
N VAL A 114 0.52 26.63 -18.52
CA VAL A 114 -0.63 27.17 -17.79
C VAL A 114 -0.42 28.66 -17.61
N VAL A 115 -1.43 29.46 -17.95
CA VAL A 115 -1.35 30.92 -17.99
C VAL A 115 -2.47 31.50 -17.14
N VAL A 116 -2.18 32.57 -16.40
CA VAL A 116 -3.17 33.28 -15.59
C VAL A 116 -4.36 33.75 -16.44
N ASN A 117 -5.57 33.66 -15.88
CA ASN A 117 -6.85 34.05 -16.50
C ASN A 117 -7.22 33.31 -17.80
N LYS A 118 -6.54 32.22 -18.14
CA LYS A 118 -6.92 31.32 -19.25
C LYS A 118 -7.44 30.00 -18.69
N ALA A 119 -8.51 29.47 -19.29
CA ALA A 119 -9.06 28.17 -18.92
C ALA A 119 -8.03 27.06 -19.15
N VAL A 120 -7.94 26.14 -18.19
CA VAL A 120 -7.00 25.02 -18.17
C VAL A 120 -7.80 23.75 -18.00
N THR A 121 -7.64 22.80 -18.92
CA THR A 121 -8.15 21.44 -18.76
C THR A 121 -6.98 20.48 -18.50
N LEU A 122 -7.12 19.64 -17.49
CA LEU A 122 -6.17 18.56 -17.18
C LEU A 122 -6.85 17.20 -17.11
N GLU A 123 -6.08 16.14 -17.30
CA GLU A 123 -6.56 14.76 -17.20
C GLU A 123 -6.18 14.19 -15.83
N ILE A 124 -7.16 13.64 -15.11
CA ILE A 124 -6.94 12.89 -13.87
C ILE A 124 -7.31 11.44 -14.13
N SER A 125 -6.31 10.55 -14.13
CA SER A 125 -6.51 9.10 -14.26
C SER A 125 -6.40 8.42 -12.89
N TYR A 126 -7.31 7.50 -12.63
CA TYR A 126 -7.41 6.73 -11.38
C TYR A 126 -7.70 5.25 -11.72
N ALA A 127 -7.40 4.34 -10.80
CA ALA A 127 -7.53 2.91 -11.05
C ALA A 127 -8.02 2.16 -9.82
N ASN A 128 -8.81 1.12 -10.04
CA ASN A 128 -9.16 0.14 -9.02
C ASN A 128 -7.94 -0.78 -8.74
N PRO A 129 -7.29 -0.72 -7.56
CA PRO A 129 -6.16 -1.60 -7.24
C PRO A 129 -6.59 -3.03 -6.91
N LEU A 130 -7.88 -3.30 -6.78
CA LEU A 130 -8.37 -4.58 -6.25
C LEU A 130 -8.66 -5.58 -7.38
N PRO A 131 -8.54 -6.89 -7.10
CA PRO A 131 -8.96 -7.96 -8.01
C PRO A 131 -10.48 -8.18 -8.00
N GLU A 132 -11.24 -7.24 -7.42
CA GLU A 132 -12.70 -7.29 -7.30
C GLU A 132 -13.29 -5.91 -7.65
N PRO A 133 -14.57 -5.84 -8.07
CA PRO A 133 -15.19 -4.58 -8.42
C PRO A 133 -15.37 -3.67 -7.19
N VAL A 134 -15.35 -2.36 -7.41
CA VAL A 134 -15.56 -1.32 -6.39
C VAL A 134 -16.67 -0.36 -6.79
N SER A 135 -17.38 0.15 -5.80
CA SER A 135 -18.55 1.01 -5.97
C SER A 135 -18.48 2.22 -5.04
N ARG A 136 -19.47 3.13 -5.15
CA ARG A 136 -19.53 4.37 -4.33
C ARG A 136 -18.22 5.16 -4.40
N CYS A 137 -17.64 5.21 -5.59
CA CYS A 137 -16.37 5.85 -5.84
C CYS A 137 -16.54 7.37 -5.90
N VAL A 138 -15.64 8.08 -5.24
CA VAL A 138 -15.62 9.53 -5.12
C VAL A 138 -14.21 10.03 -5.39
N LEU A 139 -14.12 11.05 -6.22
CA LEU A 139 -12.91 11.82 -6.43
C LEU A 139 -13.09 13.21 -5.83
N LEU A 140 -12.28 13.55 -4.85
CA LEU A 140 -12.24 14.88 -4.24
C LEU A 140 -11.03 15.63 -4.81
N VAL A 141 -11.29 16.67 -5.61
CA VAL A 141 -10.25 17.53 -6.17
C VAL A 141 -10.19 18.81 -5.34
N THR A 142 -9.02 19.10 -4.75
CA THR A 142 -8.77 20.33 -4.00
C THR A 142 -7.83 21.22 -4.79
N LEU A 143 -8.25 22.46 -5.04
CA LEU A 143 -7.50 23.45 -5.81
C LEU A 143 -7.89 24.85 -5.34
N MET A 144 -6.93 25.76 -5.16
CA MET A 144 -7.20 27.15 -4.73
C MET A 144 -8.07 27.25 -3.46
N ASN A 145 -7.84 26.36 -2.48
CA ASN A 145 -8.65 26.22 -1.25
C ASN A 145 -10.14 25.90 -1.50
N GLN A 146 -10.51 25.51 -2.72
CA GLN A 146 -11.83 25.00 -3.07
C GLN A 146 -11.77 23.50 -3.25
N GLN A 147 -12.87 22.84 -2.89
CA GLN A 147 -13.01 21.39 -3.01
C GLN A 147 -14.18 21.05 -3.93
N VAL A 148 -13.93 20.19 -4.90
CA VAL A 148 -14.92 19.67 -5.82
C VAL A 148 -15.04 18.17 -5.60
N LYS A 149 -16.24 17.72 -5.21
CA LYS A 149 -16.55 16.30 -5.01
C LYS A 149 -17.22 15.75 -6.27
N ILE A 150 -16.63 14.73 -6.86
CA ILE A 150 -17.10 14.09 -8.10
C ILE A 150 -17.47 12.65 -7.78
N ASN A 151 -18.74 12.28 -7.97
CA ASN A 151 -19.17 10.90 -7.85
C ASN A 151 -18.85 10.16 -9.15
N LEU A 152 -18.22 9.00 -9.02
CA LEU A 152 -17.75 8.19 -10.14
C LEU A 152 -18.61 6.93 -10.28
N ALA A 153 -18.63 6.39 -11.50
CA ALA A 153 -19.25 5.10 -11.77
C ALA A 153 -18.52 3.96 -11.04
N ARG A 154 -19.19 2.81 -10.95
CA ARG A 154 -18.58 1.55 -10.51
C ARG A 154 -17.38 1.22 -11.40
N LEU A 155 -16.30 0.71 -10.79
CA LEU A 155 -15.12 0.22 -11.52
C LEU A 155 -15.03 -1.31 -11.43
N ALA A 156 -14.76 -1.95 -12.56
CA ALA A 156 -14.43 -3.36 -12.66
C ALA A 156 -13.06 -3.67 -12.01
N PRO A 157 -12.76 -4.95 -11.74
CA PRO A 157 -11.44 -5.35 -11.25
C PRO A 157 -10.31 -4.79 -12.11
N ARG A 158 -9.30 -4.16 -11.48
CA ARG A 158 -8.13 -3.58 -12.17
C ARG A 158 -8.42 -2.49 -13.20
N GLU A 159 -9.67 -2.03 -13.32
CA GLU A 159 -10.04 -1.02 -14.30
C GLU A 159 -9.34 0.32 -14.01
N ARG A 160 -8.88 0.97 -15.08
CA ARG A 160 -8.41 2.34 -15.06
C ARG A 160 -9.40 3.22 -15.82
N SER A 161 -9.77 4.33 -15.20
CA SER A 161 -10.61 5.34 -15.81
C SER A 161 -10.00 6.72 -15.63
N LYS A 162 -10.58 7.72 -16.28
CA LYS A 162 -10.09 9.09 -16.30
C LYS A 162 -11.23 10.09 -16.37
N ILE A 163 -10.96 11.29 -15.88
CA ILE A 163 -11.82 12.46 -16.07
C ILE A 163 -10.99 13.64 -16.55
N TYR A 164 -11.67 14.61 -17.14
CA TYR A 164 -11.12 15.92 -17.42
C TYR A 164 -11.63 16.91 -16.38
N PHE A 165 -10.72 17.70 -15.82
CA PHE A 165 -11.03 18.73 -14.83
C PHE A 165 -10.60 20.08 -15.38
N GLU A 166 -11.52 21.04 -15.38
CA GLU A 166 -11.30 22.38 -15.91
C GLU A 166 -11.29 23.42 -14.78
N PHE A 167 -10.36 24.38 -14.86
CA PHE A 167 -10.30 25.51 -13.94
C PHE A 167 -9.61 26.72 -14.61
N THR A 168 -9.76 27.90 -14.01
CA THR A 168 -9.10 29.13 -14.47
C THR A 168 -8.26 29.74 -13.34
N PRO A 169 -6.92 29.70 -13.40
CA PRO A 169 -6.07 30.27 -12.36
C PRO A 169 -6.14 31.80 -12.36
N ARG A 170 -6.29 32.41 -11.18
CA ARG A 170 -6.43 33.87 -11.01
C ARG A 170 -5.17 34.59 -10.55
N ARG A 171 -4.09 33.84 -10.25
CA ARG A 171 -2.81 34.39 -9.79
C ARG A 171 -1.66 33.65 -10.46
N VAL A 172 -0.59 34.38 -10.75
CA VAL A 172 0.69 33.85 -11.23
C VAL A 172 1.42 33.17 -10.07
N GLY A 173 2.23 32.16 -10.37
CA GLY A 173 3.05 31.45 -9.40
C GLY A 173 2.63 29.99 -9.19
N PRO A 174 3.13 29.33 -8.12
CA PRO A 174 2.84 27.94 -7.86
C PRO A 174 1.40 27.75 -7.40
N LEU A 175 0.70 26.80 -8.02
CA LEU A 175 -0.65 26.39 -7.68
C LEU A 175 -0.67 24.88 -7.43
N GLN A 176 -1.06 24.46 -6.23
CA GLN A 176 -1.12 23.04 -5.90
C GLN A 176 -2.52 22.48 -6.17
N LEU A 177 -2.58 21.39 -6.93
CA LEU A 177 -3.76 20.56 -7.10
C LEU A 177 -3.58 19.27 -6.31
N GLN A 178 -4.58 18.91 -5.52
CA GLN A 178 -4.62 17.66 -4.77
C GLN A 178 -5.84 16.85 -5.17
N VAL A 179 -5.71 15.52 -5.17
CA VAL A 179 -6.76 14.57 -5.49
C VAL A 179 -6.79 13.51 -4.39
N ASP A 180 -7.96 13.25 -3.82
CA ASP A 180 -8.24 12.09 -2.97
C ASP A 180 -9.29 11.22 -3.66
N PHE A 181 -8.92 9.97 -3.90
CA PHE A 181 -9.78 8.96 -4.50
C PHE A 181 -10.15 7.91 -3.45
N SER A 182 -11.45 7.71 -3.26
CA SER A 182 -12.01 6.77 -2.30
C SER A 182 -13.19 6.02 -2.89
N CYS A 183 -13.36 4.75 -2.55
CA CYS A 183 -14.48 3.88 -2.90
C CYS A 183 -14.94 3.10 -1.66
N ASP A 184 -15.91 2.20 -1.83
CA ASP A 184 -16.44 1.35 -0.76
C ASP A 184 -15.41 0.43 -0.08
N LYS A 185 -14.38 -0.04 -0.80
CA LYS A 185 -13.39 -1.01 -0.30
C LYS A 185 -12.01 -0.43 -0.03
N PHE A 186 -11.77 0.82 -0.39
CA PHE A 186 -10.51 1.50 -0.14
C PHE A 186 -10.73 3.00 -0.08
N SER A 187 -9.93 3.70 0.71
CA SER A 187 -10.01 5.15 0.81
C SER A 187 -8.64 5.78 0.84
N HIS A 188 -8.64 7.09 0.60
CA HIS A 188 -7.47 7.95 0.72
C HIS A 188 -6.33 7.55 -0.19
N VAL A 189 -6.64 7.17 -1.43
CA VAL A 189 -5.64 7.11 -2.49
C VAL A 189 -5.38 8.55 -2.93
N LYS A 190 -4.21 9.09 -2.62
CA LYS A 190 -3.90 10.51 -2.80
C LYS A 190 -2.92 10.75 -3.94
N GLY A 191 -3.11 11.85 -4.64
CA GLY A 191 -2.20 12.36 -5.66
C GLY A 191 -2.15 13.88 -5.60
N PHE A 192 -1.04 14.48 -6.00
CA PHE A 192 -0.93 15.93 -6.09
C PHE A 192 0.01 16.32 -7.22
N VAL A 193 -0.14 17.56 -7.70
CA VAL A 193 0.81 18.17 -8.62
C VAL A 193 0.91 19.66 -8.32
N THR A 194 2.12 20.20 -8.47
CA THR A 194 2.36 21.64 -8.42
C THR A 194 2.38 22.18 -9.84
N ILE A 195 1.50 23.12 -10.13
CA ILE A 195 1.32 23.77 -11.41
C ILE A 195 2.02 25.13 -11.36
N ALA A 196 2.96 25.37 -12.28
CA ALA A 196 3.56 26.69 -12.45
C ALA A 196 2.66 27.55 -13.35
N VAL A 197 1.95 28.52 -12.78
CA VAL A 197 1.12 29.45 -13.55
C VAL A 197 1.99 30.59 -14.06
N ALA A 198 2.11 30.70 -15.38
CA ALA A 198 2.85 31.77 -16.05
C ALA A 198 2.01 33.05 -16.18
N PRO A 199 2.67 34.23 -16.28
CA PRO A 199 2.01 35.44 -16.75
C PRO A 199 1.48 35.28 -18.19
N ALA A 200 0.53 36.14 -18.54
CA ALA A 200 -0.10 36.21 -19.85
C ALA A 200 0.92 36.44 -20.97
#